data_AF-A0A257AE60-F1
#
_entry.id   AF-A0A257AE60-F1
#
_cell.length_a   1.000
_cell.length_b   1.000
_cell.length_c   1.000
_cell.angle_alpha   90.00
_cell.angle_beta   90.00
_cell.angle_gamma   90.00
#
_symmetry.space_group_name_H-M   'P 1'
#
loop_
_entity.id
_entity.type
_entity.pdbx_description
1 polymer ?
#
loop_
_entity_poly.entity_id
_entity_poly.type
_entity_poly.pdbx_seq_one_letter_code
_entity_poly.pdbx_strand_id
1 'polypeptide(L)'
;MADIEDVIGAFPEDYETESPSSTETKRETHNKCWLAMKAAWDTLAEYCGGPGVPVNIEGMTVSAPPDVVEIAHSNPELTHEERIKAIAESDWGRNTAAGMCEKLFGAEPGTAEYERCVESTAKRLAKGLVD
;
A
#
# COMPACT_ATOMS: atom_id res chain seq x y z
N MET A 1 0.76 23.06 -32.46
CA MET A 1 1.82 22.54 -31.57
C MET A 1 1.92 23.56 -30.47
N ALA A 2 1.45 23.22 -29.28
CA ALA A 2 1.50 24.13 -28.13
C ALA A 2 2.81 23.87 -27.40
N ASP A 3 3.60 24.93 -27.22
CA ASP A 3 4.91 24.88 -26.57
C ASP A 3 4.78 24.62 -25.08
N ILE A 4 5.71 23.84 -24.54
CA ILE A 4 5.77 23.35 -23.15
C ILE A 4 5.99 24.50 -22.13
N GLU A 5 6.31 25.70 -22.61
CA GLU A 5 6.62 26.86 -21.77
C GLU A 5 5.39 27.62 -21.24
N ASP A 6 4.19 27.38 -21.78
CA ASP A 6 2.95 28.07 -21.33
C ASP A 6 2.30 27.45 -20.08
N VAL A 7 2.74 26.26 -19.65
CA VAL A 7 2.17 25.55 -18.47
C VAL A 7 2.88 25.92 -17.17
N ILE A 8 4.09 26.51 -17.25
CA ILE A 8 4.94 26.81 -16.08
C ILE A 8 4.68 28.25 -15.54
N GLY A 9 3.68 28.96 -16.08
CA GLY A 9 3.33 30.32 -15.66
C GLY A 9 2.32 30.46 -14.52
N ALA A 10 1.87 29.36 -13.90
CA ALA A 10 0.74 29.37 -12.94
C ALA A 10 1.10 29.23 -11.46
N PHE A 11 2.39 29.34 -11.08
CA PHE A 11 2.80 29.29 -9.67
C PHE A 11 3.12 30.70 -9.16
N PRO A 12 2.29 31.30 -8.28
CA PRO A 12 2.65 32.52 -7.58
C PRO A 12 3.85 32.29 -6.64
N GLU A 13 4.89 33.09 -6.84
CA GLU A 13 6.12 33.17 -6.04
C GLU A 13 5.88 33.97 -4.75
N ASP A 14 5.15 33.40 -3.79
CA ASP A 14 4.98 34.05 -2.49
C ASP A 14 4.97 33.01 -1.37
N TYR A 15 6.17 32.58 -1.01
CA TYR A 15 6.49 31.83 0.19
C TYR A 15 6.60 32.80 1.37
N GLU A 16 5.56 32.90 2.19
CA GLU A 16 5.68 33.41 3.56
C GLU A 16 5.62 32.24 4.56
N THR A 17 6.71 32.07 5.30
CA THR A 17 6.92 30.97 6.24
C THR A 17 6.33 31.33 7.61
N GLU A 18 5.05 31.06 7.82
CA GLU A 18 4.55 30.87 9.18
C GLU A 18 4.80 29.42 9.57
N SER A 19 5.82 29.19 10.41
CA SER A 19 6.18 27.86 10.93
C SER A 19 4.99 27.24 11.69
N PRO A 20 4.34 26.19 11.16
CA PRO A 20 3.41 25.40 11.95
C PRO A 20 4.21 24.32 12.68
N SER A 21 3.73 23.95 13.87
CA SER A 21 4.25 22.86 14.68
C SER A 21 4.61 21.64 13.81
N SER A 22 5.86 21.19 13.91
CA SER A 22 6.52 20.25 12.98
C SER A 22 5.86 18.87 12.85
N THR A 23 4.91 18.54 13.70
CA THR A 23 4.15 17.29 13.69
C THR A 23 2.84 17.38 12.88
N GLU A 24 2.16 18.53 12.87
CA GLU A 24 0.92 18.71 12.11
C GLU A 24 1.18 18.87 10.61
N THR A 25 2.17 19.68 10.23
CA THR A 25 2.53 19.90 8.82
C THR A 25 2.96 18.60 8.14
N LYS A 26 3.70 17.72 8.84
CA LYS A 26 4.11 16.41 8.32
C LYS A 26 2.94 15.48 8.10
N ARG A 27 1.99 15.43 9.05
CA ARG A 27 0.78 14.60 8.95
C ARG A 27 -0.14 15.08 7.83
N GLU A 28 -0.31 16.40 7.70
CA GLU A 28 -1.15 16.98 6.66
C GLU A 28 -0.53 16.79 5.26
N THR A 29 0.79 16.92 5.14
CA THR A 29 1.53 16.65 3.89
C THR A 29 1.48 15.16 3.54
N HIS A 30 1.64 14.26 4.51
CA HIS A 30 1.50 12.81 4.31
C HIS A 30 0.10 12.45 3.78
N ASN A 31 -0.95 13.04 4.35
CA ASN A 31 -2.32 12.83 3.89
C ASN A 31 -2.54 13.37 2.47
N LYS A 32 -1.99 14.55 2.14
CA LYS A 32 -2.07 15.10 0.77
C LYS A 32 -1.33 14.23 -0.25
N CYS A 33 -0.14 13.72 0.10
CA CYS A 33 0.61 12.79 -0.75
C CYS A 33 -0.14 11.48 -0.96
N TRP A 34 -0.72 10.91 0.11
CA TRP A 34 -1.55 9.70 0.01
C TRP A 34 -2.77 9.91 -0.88
N LEU A 35 -3.48 11.03 -0.71
CA LEU A 35 -4.64 11.36 -1.54
C LEU A 35 -4.28 11.55 -3.02
N ALA A 36 -3.18 12.25 -3.31
CA ALA A 36 -2.70 12.44 -4.67
C ALA A 36 -2.28 11.10 -5.31
N MET A 37 -1.61 10.25 -4.54
CA MET A 37 -1.21 8.92 -4.96
C MET A 37 -2.45 8.05 -5.25
N LYS A 38 -3.42 8.02 -4.34
CA LYS A 38 -4.69 7.30 -4.50
C LYS A 38 -5.43 7.77 -5.77
N ALA A 39 -5.54 9.07 -6.01
CA ALA A 39 -6.20 9.59 -7.20
C ALA A 39 -5.51 9.16 -8.50
N ALA A 40 -4.16 9.17 -8.52
CA ALA A 40 -3.39 8.65 -9.64
C ALA A 40 -3.62 7.14 -9.83
N TRP A 41 -3.71 6.38 -8.74
CA TRP A 41 -3.99 4.95 -8.76
C TRP A 41 -5.39 4.61 -9.23
N ASP A 42 -6.43 5.31 -8.77
CA ASP A 42 -7.81 5.12 -9.22
C ASP A 42 -7.91 5.33 -10.74
N THR A 43 -7.19 6.35 -11.24
CA THR A 43 -7.09 6.61 -12.69
C THR A 43 -6.37 5.47 -13.42
N LEU A 44 -5.23 5.00 -12.91
CA LEU A 44 -4.53 3.84 -13.50
C LEU A 44 -5.38 2.57 -13.45
N ALA A 45 -6.19 2.39 -12.40
CA ALA A 45 -7.06 1.24 -12.26
C ALA A 45 -8.18 1.24 -13.31
N GLU A 46 -8.80 2.40 -13.52
CA GLU A 46 -9.87 2.60 -14.50
C GLU A 46 -9.37 2.44 -15.94
N TYR A 47 -8.23 3.03 -16.27
CA TYR A 47 -7.73 3.07 -17.64
C TYR A 47 -6.84 1.89 -18.03
N CYS A 48 -6.09 1.33 -17.08
CA CYS A 48 -5.10 0.29 -17.36
C CYS A 48 -5.46 -1.08 -16.76
N GLY A 49 -6.58 -1.19 -16.02
CA GLY A 49 -6.93 -2.42 -15.31
C GLY A 49 -5.94 -2.68 -14.17
N GLY A 50 -6.04 -1.88 -13.12
CA GLY A 50 -5.03 -1.80 -12.07
C GLY A 50 -5.09 -2.97 -11.08
N PRO A 51 -3.99 -3.69 -10.84
CA PRO A 51 -3.94 -4.84 -9.93
C PRO A 51 -3.81 -4.47 -8.44
N GLY A 52 -3.85 -3.19 -8.07
CA GLY A 52 -3.49 -2.68 -6.73
C GLY A 52 -2.20 -1.84 -6.72
N VAL A 53 -1.79 -1.37 -5.54
CA VAL A 53 -0.56 -0.61 -5.27
C VAL A 53 0.63 -1.56 -5.18
N PRO A 54 1.69 -1.41 -6.00
CA PRO A 54 2.88 -2.22 -5.93
C PRO A 54 3.65 -1.89 -4.65
N VAL A 55 3.84 -2.91 -3.83
CA VAL A 55 4.60 -2.87 -2.58
C VAL A 55 5.75 -3.86 -2.69
N ASN A 56 6.92 -3.46 -2.19
CA ASN A 56 8.08 -4.35 -2.17
C ASN A 56 8.15 -5.02 -0.80
N ILE A 57 7.96 -6.34 -0.78
CA ILE A 57 7.99 -7.16 0.42
C ILE A 57 9.13 -8.16 0.25
N GLU A 58 10.18 -8.04 1.06
CA GLU A 58 11.34 -8.95 1.05
C GLU A 58 11.95 -9.16 -0.36
N GLY A 59 11.98 -8.10 -1.20
CA GLY A 59 12.52 -8.17 -2.56
C GLY A 59 11.52 -8.65 -3.63
N MET A 60 10.29 -8.98 -3.25
CA MET A 60 9.20 -9.30 -4.17
C MET A 60 8.27 -8.10 -4.33
N THR A 61 7.96 -7.73 -5.58
CA THR A 61 6.93 -6.72 -5.83
C THR A 61 5.57 -7.41 -5.90
N VAL A 62 4.70 -7.11 -4.95
CA VAL A 62 3.34 -7.62 -4.86
C VAL A 62 2.37 -6.45 -4.99
N SER A 63 1.22 -6.68 -5.60
CA SER A 63 0.19 -5.66 -5.72
C SER A 63 -0.81 -5.76 -4.57
N ALA A 64 -0.89 -4.72 -3.74
CA ALA A 64 -1.75 -4.63 -2.56
C ALA A 64 -2.88 -3.62 -2.78
N PRO A 65 -4.14 -3.93 -2.46
CA PRO A 65 -5.22 -2.98 -2.64
C PRO A 65 -5.09 -1.78 -1.66
N PRO A 66 -5.64 -0.60 -2.01
CA PRO A 66 -5.39 0.64 -1.27
C PRO A 66 -5.81 0.60 0.21
N ASP A 67 -6.86 -0.16 0.53
CA ASP A 67 -7.35 -0.42 1.89
C ASP A 67 -6.31 -1.15 2.74
N VAL A 68 -5.64 -2.15 2.18
CA VAL A 68 -4.54 -2.88 2.85
C VAL A 68 -3.35 -1.95 3.13
N VAL A 69 -3.02 -1.08 2.16
CA VAL A 69 -1.95 -0.08 2.32
C VAL A 69 -2.32 0.97 3.38
N GLU A 70 -3.59 1.38 3.44
CA GLU A 70 -4.10 2.28 4.47
C GLU A 70 -4.01 1.66 5.87
N ILE A 71 -4.37 0.39 6.02
CA ILE A 71 -4.20 -0.35 7.28
C ILE A 71 -2.72 -0.39 7.67
N ALA A 72 -1.81 -0.61 6.72
CA ALA A 72 -0.39 -0.73 6.99
C ALA A 72 0.24 0.59 7.48
N HIS A 73 -0.02 1.70 6.80
CA HIS A 73 0.74 2.94 7.03
C HIS A 73 -0.08 4.09 7.65
N SER A 74 -1.39 4.12 7.43
CA SER A 74 -2.19 5.32 7.68
C SER A 74 -3.28 5.16 8.75
N ASN A 75 -3.50 3.95 9.30
CA ASN A 75 -4.54 3.72 10.31
C ASN A 75 -4.08 4.07 11.75
N PRO A 76 -4.49 5.21 12.34
CA PRO A 76 -4.01 5.65 13.65
C PRO A 76 -4.60 4.86 14.83
N GLU A 77 -5.63 4.03 14.59
CA GLU A 77 -6.35 3.30 15.65
C GLU A 77 -5.71 1.96 15.99
N LEU A 78 -4.93 1.39 15.07
CA LEU A 78 -4.31 0.08 15.22
C LEU A 78 -2.85 0.19 15.65
N THR A 79 -2.50 -0.57 16.68
CA THR A 79 -1.10 -0.85 17.03
C THR A 79 -0.39 -1.61 15.92
N HIS A 80 0.94 -1.62 15.95
CA HIS A 80 1.77 -2.33 14.96
C HIS A 80 1.35 -3.81 14.80
N GLU A 81 1.18 -4.53 15.91
CA GLU A 81 0.73 -5.94 15.90
C GLU A 81 -0.70 -6.10 15.38
N GLU A 82 -1.59 -5.16 15.68
CA GLU A 82 -2.97 -5.18 15.16
C GLU A 82 -3.03 -4.92 13.66
N ARG A 83 -2.17 -4.06 13.12
CA ARG A 83 -2.04 -3.85 11.66
C ARG A 83 -1.58 -5.11 10.97
N ILE A 84 -0.54 -5.76 11.50
CA ILE A 84 -0.04 -7.04 10.96
C ILE A 84 -1.16 -8.09 10.98
N LYS A 85 -1.87 -8.21 12.11
CA LYS A 85 -2.97 -9.17 12.23
C LYS A 85 -4.10 -8.87 11.23
N ALA A 86 -4.54 -7.61 11.14
CA ALA A 86 -5.61 -7.20 10.23
C ALA A 86 -5.27 -7.50 8.76
N ILE A 87 -4.03 -7.22 8.34
CA ILE A 87 -3.58 -7.51 6.97
C ILE A 87 -3.46 -9.02 6.73
N ALA A 88 -2.89 -9.76 7.69
CA ALA A 88 -2.73 -11.21 7.56
C ALA A 88 -4.08 -11.96 7.50
N GLU A 89 -5.09 -11.47 8.21
CA GLU A 89 -6.45 -12.03 8.23
C GLU A 89 -7.33 -11.53 7.07
N SER A 90 -6.91 -10.48 6.35
CA SER A 90 -7.64 -9.94 5.20
C SER A 90 -7.72 -10.94 4.03
N ASP A 91 -8.76 -10.79 3.20
CA ASP A 91 -8.91 -11.57 1.98
C ASP A 91 -7.69 -11.43 1.07
N TRP A 92 -7.12 -10.24 0.97
CA TRP A 92 -5.90 -10.03 0.19
C TRP A 92 -4.71 -10.82 0.76
N GLY A 93 -4.46 -10.73 2.07
CA GLY A 93 -3.35 -11.42 2.72
C GLY A 93 -3.45 -12.92 2.57
N ARG A 94 -4.64 -13.48 2.81
CA ARG A 94 -4.90 -14.93 2.69
C ARG A 94 -4.86 -15.42 1.25
N ASN A 95 -5.46 -14.71 0.30
CA ASN A 95 -5.50 -15.13 -1.10
C ASN A 95 -4.12 -15.00 -1.77
N THR A 96 -3.37 -13.96 -1.44
CA THR A 96 -1.99 -13.80 -1.94
C THR A 96 -1.10 -14.90 -1.38
N ALA A 97 -1.19 -15.17 -0.08
CA ALA A 97 -0.46 -16.27 0.55
C ALA A 97 -0.84 -17.65 -0.01
N ALA A 98 -2.13 -17.90 -0.24
CA ALA A 98 -2.63 -19.09 -0.94
C ALA A 98 -1.98 -19.28 -2.31
N GLY A 99 -2.01 -18.24 -3.15
CA GLY A 99 -1.39 -18.27 -4.47
C GLY A 99 0.12 -18.52 -4.42
N MET A 100 0.82 -17.97 -3.44
CA MET A 100 2.25 -18.23 -3.21
C MET A 100 2.50 -19.66 -2.74
N CYS A 101 1.69 -20.17 -1.80
CA CYS A 101 1.82 -21.52 -1.28
C CYS A 101 1.58 -22.59 -2.33
N GLU A 102 0.58 -22.40 -3.18
CA GLU A 102 0.30 -23.31 -4.29
C GLU A 102 1.40 -23.23 -5.37
N LYS A 103 1.73 -22.02 -5.83
CA LYS A 103 2.57 -21.84 -7.04
C LYS A 103 4.07 -21.82 -6.79
N LEU A 104 4.51 -21.33 -5.63
CA LEU A 104 5.94 -21.20 -5.30
C LEU A 104 6.41 -22.32 -4.37
N PHE A 105 5.59 -22.67 -3.38
CA PHE A 105 5.96 -23.67 -2.37
C PHE A 105 5.41 -25.07 -2.67
N GLY A 106 4.50 -25.20 -3.65
CA GLY A 106 3.97 -26.50 -4.09
C GLY A 106 3.07 -27.19 -3.07
N ALA A 107 2.50 -26.44 -2.11
CA ALA A 107 1.62 -26.99 -1.09
C ALA A 107 0.22 -27.26 -1.66
N GLU A 108 -0.31 -28.47 -1.41
CA GLU A 108 -1.60 -28.90 -1.97
C GLU A 108 -2.79 -28.33 -1.16
N PRO A 109 -3.75 -27.63 -1.79
CA PRO A 109 -4.92 -27.08 -1.12
C PRO A 109 -5.71 -28.14 -0.35
N GLY A 110 -6.18 -27.78 0.85
CA GLY A 110 -6.94 -28.69 1.73
C GLY A 110 -6.08 -29.60 2.61
N THR A 111 -4.77 -29.46 2.57
CA THR A 111 -3.85 -30.14 3.50
C THR A 111 -3.48 -29.24 4.69
N ALA A 112 -3.13 -29.87 5.83
CA ALA A 112 -2.62 -29.14 7.00
C ALA A 112 -1.25 -28.48 6.74
N GLU A 113 -0.52 -28.91 5.72
CA GLU A 113 0.71 -28.25 5.27
C GLU A 113 0.41 -26.95 4.54
N TYR A 114 -0.57 -26.99 3.63
CA TYR A 114 -1.05 -25.80 2.94
C TYR A 114 -1.60 -24.74 3.91
N GLU A 115 -2.44 -25.13 4.87
CA GLU A 115 -2.99 -24.17 5.84
C GLU A 115 -1.89 -23.47 6.65
N ARG A 116 -0.88 -24.22 7.11
CA ARG A 116 0.28 -23.65 7.82
C ARG A 116 1.14 -22.77 6.91
N CYS A 117 1.29 -23.14 5.65
CA CYS A 117 1.98 -22.30 4.66
C CYS A 117 1.25 -20.97 4.49
N VAL A 118 -0.08 -21.00 4.30
CA VAL A 118 -0.89 -19.80 4.09
C VAL A 118 -0.84 -18.88 5.31
N GLU A 119 -1.00 -19.43 6.52
CA GLU A 119 -0.95 -18.63 7.75
C GLU A 119 0.41 -17.96 7.94
N SER A 120 1.50 -18.72 7.78
CA SER A 120 2.86 -18.18 7.96
C SER A 120 3.25 -17.18 6.87
N THR A 121 2.84 -17.43 5.62
CA THR A 121 3.11 -16.54 4.48
C THR A 121 2.29 -15.26 4.58
N ALA A 122 1.01 -15.34 4.94
CA ALA A 122 0.16 -14.16 5.15
C ALA A 122 0.72 -13.26 6.25
N LYS A 123 1.20 -13.85 7.35
CA LYS A 123 1.85 -13.10 8.44
C LYS A 123 3.15 -12.43 7.98
N ARG A 124 3.97 -13.10 7.16
CA ARG A 124 5.19 -12.51 6.59
C ARG A 124 4.90 -11.38 5.63
N LEU A 125 3.92 -11.56 4.74
CA LEU A 125 3.45 -10.52 3.82
C LEU A 125 2.97 -9.28 4.60
N ALA A 126 2.13 -9.49 5.60
CA ALA A 126 1.64 -8.41 6.45
C ALA A 126 2.78 -7.70 7.19
N LYS A 127 3.70 -8.45 7.76
CA LYS A 127 4.85 -7.89 8.47
C LYS A 127 5.73 -7.04 7.54
N GLY A 128 6.13 -7.58 6.39
CA GLY A 128 6.98 -6.84 5.45
C GLY A 128 6.29 -5.70 4.72
N LEU A 129 4.96 -5.55 4.87
CA LEU A 129 4.23 -4.37 4.44
C LEU A 129 4.14 -3.29 5.54
N VAL A 130 4.10 -3.70 6.81
CA VAL A 130 4.04 -2.77 7.94
C VAL A 130 5.43 -2.24 8.32
N ASP A 131 6.46 -3.07 8.20
CA ASP A 131 7.87 -2.75 8.49
C ASP A 131 8.56 -1.99 7.35
#